data_AF-A0A7C2VF41-F1
#
_entry.id   AF-A0A7C2VF41-F1
#
_cell.length_a   1.000
_cell.length_b   1.000
_cell.length_c   1.000
_cell.angle_alpha   90.00
_cell.angle_beta   90.00
_cell.angle_gamma   90.00
#
_symmetry.space_group_name_H-M   'P 1'
#
loop_
_entity.id
_entity.type
_entity.pdbx_description
1 polymer ?
#
loop_
_entity_poly.entity_id
_entity_poly.type
_entity_poly.pdbx_seq_one_letter_code
_entity_poly.pdbx_strand_id
1 'polypeptide(L)' 'MNIYVGNLSHEATEDDLRQAFEAFGQVESANIIKDR' A
#
# COMPACT_ATOMS: atom_id res chain seq x y z
N MET A 1 10.92 2.54 7.85
CA MET A 1 10.60 1.13 8.15
C MET A 1 9.71 0.66 7.02
N ASN A 2 10.02 -0.46 6.37
CA ASN A 2 9.28 -0.92 5.20
C ASN A 2 8.54 -2.21 5.55
N ILE A 3 7.30 -2.32 5.08
CA ILE A 3 6.45 -3.50 5.29
C ILE A 3 5.95 -4.00 3.93
N TYR A 4 5.72 -5.31 3.84
CA TYR A 4 5.10 -5.94 2.68
C TYR A 4 3.67 -6.33 3.03
N VAL A 5 2.74 -5.93 2.17
CA VAL A 5 1.31 -6.25 2.30
C VAL A 5 0.93 -7.16 1.15
N GLY A 6 0.52 -8.39 1.46
CA GLY A 6 0.07 -9.38 0.49
C GLY A 6 -1.45 -9.47 0.42
N ASN A 7 -1.97 -10.32 -0.48
CA ASN A 7 -3.39 -10.57 -0.67
C ASN A 7 -4.22 -9.30 -0.97
N LEU A 8 -3.62 -8.37 -1.71
CA LEU A 8 -4.30 -7.17 -2.19
C LEU A 8 -5.23 -7.52 -3.36
N SER A 9 -6.39 -6.86 -3.42
CA SER A 9 -7.26 -6.93 -4.59
C SER A 9 -6.51 -6.43 -5.83
N HIS A 10 -6.80 -6.98 -7.01
CA HIS A 10 -6.25 -6.49 -8.28
C HIS A 10 -6.60 -5.02 -8.56
N GLU A 11 -7.73 -4.57 -8.01
CA GLU A 11 -8.24 -3.20 -8.11
C GLU A 11 -7.62 -2.26 -7.07
N ALA A 12 -6.90 -2.78 -6.07
CA ALA A 12 -6.27 -1.95 -5.05
C ALA A 12 -5.27 -0.98 -5.69
N THR A 13 -5.27 0.25 -5.18
CA THR A 13 -4.39 1.34 -5.60
C THR A 13 -3.44 1.75 -4.48
N GLU A 14 -2.38 2.45 -4.85
CA GLU A 14 -1.42 3.00 -3.87
C GLU A 14 -2.07 4.01 -2.93
N ASP A 15 -3.13 4.68 -3.38
CA ASP A 15 -3.88 5.63 -2.56
C ASP A 15 -4.70 4.91 -1.49
N ASP A 16 -5.35 3.80 -1.84
CA ASP A 16 -6.07 2.96 -0.88
C ASP A 16 -5.13 2.47 0.24
N LEU A 17 -3.91 2.06 -0.13
CA LEU A 17 -2.89 1.67 0.83
C LEU A 17 -2.47 2.85 1.71
N ARG A 18 -2.19 4.01 1.11
CA ARG A 18 -1.80 5.21 1.84
C ARG A 18 -2.86 5.59 2.88
N GLN A 19 -4.11 5.70 2.46
CA GLN A 19 -5.24 6.05 3.34
C GLN A 19 -5.44 5.01 4.45
N ALA A 20 -5.32 3.72 4.15
CA ALA A 20 -5.47 2.66 5.15
C ALA A 20 -4.38 2.72 6.24
N PHE A 21 -3.15 3.11 5.88
CA PHE A 21 -2.01 3.16 6.80
C PHE A 21 -1.77 4.54 7.44
N GLU A 22 -2.39 5.62 6.94
CA GLU A 22 -2.28 6.98 7.49
C GLU A 22 -2.70 7.08 8.96
N ALA A 23 -3.65 6.25 9.39
CA ALA A 23 -4.08 6.19 10.79
C ALA A 23 -2.97 5.74 11.76
N PHE A 24 -1.94 5.06 11.26
CA PHE A 24 -0.82 4.54 12.05
C PHE A 24 0.43 5.43 11.95
N GLY A 25 0.42 6.45 11.09
CA GLY A 25 1.50 7.40 10.91
C GLY A 25 1.64 7.89 9.47
N GLN A 26 2.62 8.76 9.23
CA GLN A 26 2.87 9.28 7.89
C GLN A 26 3.42 8.18 6.97
N VAL A 27 2.76 7.97 5.83
CA VAL A 27 3.23 7.07 4.79
C VAL A 27 4.10 7.86 3.80
N GLU A 28 5.41 7.62 3.82
CA GLU A 28 6.35 8.27 2.89
C GLU A 28 6.18 7.77 1.45
N SER A 29 5.92 6.48 1.26
CA SER A 29 5.74 5.86 -0.06
C SER A 29 4.91 4.59 0.03
N ALA A 30 4.13 4.33 -1.03
CA ALA A 30 3.40 3.09 -1.24
C ALA A 30 3.59 2.68 -2.71
N ASN A 31 3.87 1.41 -2.96
CA ASN A 31 4.08 0.89 -4.32
C ASN A 31 3.43 -0.49 -4.44
N ILE A 32 2.64 -0.70 -5.49
CA ILE A 32 2.01 -2.00 -5.77
C ILE A 32 2.83 -2.72 -6.83
N ILE A 33 3.48 -3.81 -6.42
CA ILE A 33 4.20 -4.69 -7.33
C ILE A 33 3.18 -5.58 -8.03
N LYS A 34 2.96 -5.33 -9.33
CA LYS A 34 2.17 -6.20 -10.22
C LYS A 34 3.14 -6.95 -11.13
N ASP A 35 2.95 -8.26 -11.24
CA ASP A 35 3.66 -9.09 -12.22
C ASP A 35 3.25 -8.65 -13.64
N ARG A 36 4.19 -8.68 -14.58
CA ARG A 36 4.04 -8.07 -15.91
C ARG A 36 3.47 -9.04 -16.95
#